data_AF-A0A118CYC3-F1
#
_entry.id   AF-A0A118CYC3-F1
#
_cell.length_a   1.000
_cell.length_b   1.000
_cell.length_c   1.000
_cell.angle_alpha   90.00
_cell.angle_beta   90.00
_cell.angle_gamma   90.00
#
_symmetry.space_group_name_H-M   'P 1'
#
loop_
_entity.id
_entity.type
_entity.pdbx_description
1 polymer ?
#
loop_
_entity_poly.entity_id
_entity_poly.type
_entity_poly.pdbx_seq_one_letter_code
_entity_poly.pdbx_strand_id
1 'polypeptide(L)'
;MTAIRESLVRYVAVRRALGASFYEPALALGHFVDLLEREGAEFITTDLALRWATTPVLVERATWGRRLSQVRGFARWMNVIDNRNQIPPAGLLSARRRRNAPHIYTEQEIDLLMARAAQLRSRTGMRALTYSTLIGLLVATGLRPGEALRLDRSDVDLVNGILSIRESKFGKSRFVPVAESSRVALEHYARKRDQLCPVRLSEAFLVSERGKRLKAGTARSMFVRMSRAVGLRSATEDGRDGYGPRLQDFRHSFATGRLVEWYRAGLDVSRELPKLAAYLGHVNIGLTYWYIEAVPELLELAAAYLDKDCPGERP
;
A
#
# COMPACT_ATOMS: atom_id res chain seq x y z
N MET A 1 -26.61 -23.44 -10.69
CA MET A 1 -25.20 -23.09 -10.48
C MET A 1 -24.39 -24.36 -10.63
N THR A 2 -23.18 -24.32 -11.19
CA THR A 2 -22.33 -25.52 -11.29
C THR A 2 -21.71 -25.87 -9.93
N ALA A 3 -21.35 -27.14 -9.71
CA ALA A 3 -20.71 -27.59 -8.47
C ALA A 3 -19.40 -26.85 -8.16
N ILE A 4 -18.63 -26.48 -9.19
CA ILE A 4 -17.38 -25.73 -9.03
C ILE A 4 -17.62 -24.26 -8.63
N ARG A 5 -18.71 -23.65 -9.09
CA ARG A 5 -19.11 -22.30 -8.69
C ARG A 5 -19.60 -22.24 -7.25
N GLU A 6 -20.39 -23.23 -6.83
CA GLU A 6 -20.81 -23.36 -5.42
C GLU A 6 -19.61 -23.56 -4.50
N SER A 7 -18.64 -24.36 -4.96
CA SER A 7 -17.37 -24.50 -4.27
C SER A 7 -16.69 -23.13 -4.17
N LEU A 8 -16.50 -22.38 -5.26
CA LEU A 8 -15.89 -21.05 -5.17
C LEU A 8 -16.57 -20.12 -4.16
N VAL A 9 -17.90 -20.10 -4.09
CA VAL A 9 -18.65 -19.30 -3.09
C VAL A 9 -18.25 -19.70 -1.66
N ARG A 10 -18.23 -21.00 -1.36
CA ARG A 10 -17.79 -21.54 -0.07
C ARG A 10 -16.30 -21.22 0.19
N TYR A 11 -15.43 -21.23 -0.82
CA TYR A 11 -14.01 -20.88 -0.68
C TYR A 11 -13.88 -19.48 -0.12
N VAL A 12 -14.55 -18.55 -0.81
CA VAL A 12 -14.46 -17.13 -0.54
C VAL A 12 -15.05 -16.84 0.84
N ALA A 13 -16.15 -17.50 1.21
CA ALA A 13 -16.74 -17.41 2.54
C ALA A 13 -15.74 -17.83 3.63
N VAL A 14 -15.11 -19.00 3.51
CA VAL A 14 -14.11 -19.48 4.49
C VAL A 14 -12.91 -18.55 4.56
N ARG A 15 -12.37 -18.10 3.41
CA ARG A 15 -11.23 -17.17 3.39
C ARG A 15 -11.56 -15.84 4.07
N ARG A 16 -12.78 -15.35 3.93
CA ARG A 16 -13.27 -14.14 4.61
C ARG A 16 -13.49 -14.35 6.10
N ALA A 17 -14.07 -15.48 6.49
CA ALA A 17 -14.25 -15.85 7.90
C ALA A 17 -12.91 -15.95 8.65
N LEU A 18 -11.85 -16.38 7.96
CA LEU A 18 -10.47 -16.39 8.47
C LEU A 18 -9.77 -15.01 8.43
N GLY A 19 -10.52 -13.92 8.24
CA GLY A 19 -10.03 -12.55 8.36
C GLY A 19 -9.38 -11.95 7.10
N ALA A 20 -9.43 -12.63 5.95
CA ALA A 20 -8.95 -12.03 4.70
C ALA A 20 -10.07 -11.24 4.01
N SER A 21 -9.82 -9.97 3.64
CA SER A 21 -10.76 -9.22 2.77
C SER A 21 -11.12 -10.00 1.49
N PHE A 22 -10.12 -10.67 0.89
CA PHE A 22 -10.25 -11.64 -0.20
C PHE A 22 -11.03 -11.14 -1.44
N TYR A 23 -11.21 -9.83 -1.61
CA TYR A 23 -12.01 -9.25 -2.69
C TYR A 23 -11.40 -9.49 -4.08
N GLU A 24 -10.16 -9.05 -4.30
CA GLU A 24 -9.43 -9.22 -5.57
C GLU A 24 -9.25 -10.71 -5.97
N PRO A 25 -8.79 -11.61 -5.07
CA PRO A 25 -8.75 -13.03 -5.38
C PRO A 25 -10.12 -13.64 -5.72
N ALA A 26 -11.19 -13.23 -5.04
CA ALA A 26 -12.53 -13.74 -5.30
C ALA A 26 -13.01 -13.36 -6.71
N LEU A 27 -12.82 -12.10 -7.12
CA LEU A 27 -13.16 -11.66 -8.48
C LEU A 27 -12.36 -12.42 -9.55
N ALA A 28 -11.05 -12.51 -9.35
CA ALA A 28 -10.17 -13.20 -10.28
C ALA A 28 -10.56 -14.69 -10.41
N LEU A 29 -10.79 -15.38 -9.29
CA LEU A 29 -11.25 -16.76 -9.29
C LEU A 29 -12.65 -16.92 -9.89
N GLY A 30 -13.51 -15.91 -9.77
CA GLY A 30 -14.79 -15.86 -10.49
C GLY A 30 -14.59 -15.97 -12.00
N HIS A 31 -13.73 -15.13 -12.56
CA HIS A 31 -13.39 -15.21 -13.99
C HIS A 31 -12.68 -16.50 -14.40
N PHE A 32 -11.99 -17.16 -13.47
CA PHE A 32 -11.41 -18.48 -13.72
C PHE A 32 -12.50 -19.55 -13.79
N VAL A 33 -13.45 -19.55 -12.86
CA VAL A 33 -14.60 -20.46 -12.90
C VAL A 33 -15.47 -20.21 -14.11
N ASP A 34 -15.66 -18.96 -14.54
CA ASP A 34 -16.35 -18.64 -15.79
C ASP A 34 -15.70 -19.32 -17.00
N LEU A 35 -14.36 -19.42 -17.04
CA LEU A 35 -13.65 -20.16 -18.08
C LEU A 35 -13.92 -21.66 -17.99
N LEU A 36 -13.83 -22.25 -16.79
CA LEU A 36 -14.07 -23.69 -16.60
C LEU A 36 -15.48 -24.08 -17.04
N GLU A 37 -16.48 -23.28 -16.69
CA GLU A 37 -17.87 -23.52 -17.10
C GLU A 37 -18.05 -23.40 -18.62
N ARG A 38 -17.41 -22.42 -19.27
CA ARG A 38 -17.46 -22.27 -20.74
C ARG A 38 -16.82 -23.44 -21.47
N GLU A 39 -15.77 -24.02 -20.91
CA GLU A 39 -15.04 -25.17 -21.49
C GLU A 39 -15.66 -26.52 -21.09
N GLY A 40 -16.75 -26.52 -20.30
CA GLY A 40 -17.37 -27.75 -19.80
C GLY A 40 -16.45 -28.56 -18.86
N ALA A 41 -15.47 -27.91 -18.23
CA ALA A 41 -14.48 -28.58 -17.40
C ALA A 41 -15.05 -28.88 -16.01
N GLU A 42 -15.15 -30.17 -15.67
CA GLU A 42 -15.57 -30.63 -14.34
C GLU A 42 -14.47 -30.46 -13.28
N PHE A 43 -13.20 -30.52 -13.68
CA PHE A 43 -12.04 -30.47 -12.78
C PHE A 43 -11.07 -29.37 -13.19
N ILE A 44 -10.35 -28.84 -12.19
CA ILE A 44 -9.23 -27.94 -12.43
C ILE A 44 -8.07 -28.73 -13.04
N THR A 45 -7.59 -28.30 -14.21
CA THR A 45 -6.37 -28.83 -14.82
C THR A 45 -5.26 -27.78 -14.84
N THR A 46 -4.01 -28.24 -14.91
CA THR A 46 -2.85 -27.34 -15.03
C THR A 46 -2.90 -26.51 -16.31
N ASP A 47 -3.36 -27.09 -17.42
CA ASP A 47 -3.53 -26.42 -18.71
C ASP A 47 -4.52 -25.25 -18.63
N LEU A 48 -5.74 -25.51 -18.13
CA LEU A 48 -6.78 -24.48 -18.00
C LEU A 48 -6.35 -23.36 -17.06
N ALA A 49 -5.69 -23.72 -15.95
CA ALA A 49 -5.14 -22.74 -15.01
C ALA A 49 -4.06 -21.86 -15.66
N LEU A 50 -3.17 -22.45 -16.47
CA LEU A 50 -2.12 -21.73 -17.18
C LEU A 50 -2.72 -20.79 -18.23
N ARG A 51 -3.59 -21.31 -19.11
CA ARG A 51 -4.29 -20.55 -20.15
C ARG A 51 -5.01 -19.34 -19.58
N TRP A 52 -5.74 -19.52 -18.47
CA TRP A 52 -6.43 -18.43 -17.80
C TRP A 52 -5.47 -17.42 -17.16
N ALA A 53 -4.39 -17.90 -16.55
CA ALA A 53 -3.41 -17.04 -15.92
C ALA A 53 -2.71 -16.14 -16.94
N THR A 54 -2.47 -16.62 -18.16
CA THR A 54 -1.79 -15.92 -19.26
C THR A 54 -2.73 -15.16 -20.20
N THR A 55 -4.05 -15.17 -19.97
CA THR A 55 -5.02 -14.45 -20.82
C THR A 55 -4.72 -12.95 -20.97
N PRO A 56 -4.34 -12.20 -19.92
CA PRO A 56 -4.03 -10.78 -20.09
C PRO A 56 -2.75 -10.61 -20.93
N VAL A 57 -2.88 -9.91 -22.05
CA VAL A 57 -1.77 -9.49 -22.91
C VAL A 57 -1.17 -8.15 -22.41
N LEU A 58 0.11 -7.92 -22.70
CA LEU A 58 0.84 -6.68 -22.32
C LEU A 58 0.94 -6.42 -20.81
N VAL A 59 0.99 -7.48 -20.00
CA VAL A 59 1.23 -7.40 -18.55
C VAL A 59 2.57 -8.03 -18.17
N GLU A 60 3.12 -7.64 -17.02
CA GLU A 60 4.33 -8.28 -16.49
C GLU A 60 4.10 -9.76 -16.14
N ARG A 61 5.12 -10.61 -16.29
CA ARG A 61 5.07 -12.05 -15.89
C ARG A 61 4.66 -12.24 -14.42
N ALA A 62 4.96 -11.27 -13.55
CA ALA A 62 4.51 -11.26 -12.16
C ALA A 62 2.99 -11.27 -12.02
N THR A 63 2.27 -10.66 -12.97
CA THR A 63 0.80 -10.68 -13.02
C THR A 63 0.28 -12.10 -13.31
N TRP A 64 0.86 -12.78 -14.29
CA TRP A 64 0.50 -14.18 -14.59
C TRP A 64 0.82 -15.10 -13.40
N GLY A 65 2.00 -14.96 -12.79
CA GLY A 65 2.39 -15.72 -11.60
C GLY A 65 1.46 -15.47 -10.40
N ARG A 66 0.97 -14.24 -10.21
CA ARG A 66 -0.02 -13.89 -9.18
C ARG A 66 -1.37 -14.55 -9.45
N ARG A 67 -1.87 -14.48 -10.69
CA ARG A 67 -3.12 -15.14 -11.11
C ARG A 67 -3.04 -16.65 -10.86
N LEU A 68 -1.96 -17.29 -11.30
CA LEU A 68 -1.75 -18.72 -11.09
C LEU A 68 -1.62 -19.08 -9.60
N SER A 69 -1.07 -18.18 -8.77
CA SER A 69 -1.03 -18.38 -7.31
C SER A 69 -2.41 -18.34 -6.66
N GLN A 70 -3.34 -17.54 -7.17
CA GLN A 70 -4.73 -17.53 -6.71
C GLN A 70 -5.41 -18.85 -7.07
N VAL A 71 -5.25 -19.31 -8.32
CA VAL A 71 -5.78 -20.61 -8.79
C VAL A 71 -5.21 -21.75 -7.95
N ARG A 72 -3.90 -21.79 -7.69
CA ARG A 72 -3.29 -22.80 -6.81
C ARG A 72 -3.94 -22.87 -5.42
N GLY A 73 -4.29 -21.74 -4.84
CA GLY A 73 -4.97 -21.70 -3.53
C GLY A 73 -6.35 -22.36 -3.58
N PHE A 74 -7.13 -22.04 -4.62
CA PHE A 74 -8.44 -22.65 -4.84
C PHE A 74 -8.33 -24.14 -5.21
N ALA A 75 -7.39 -24.49 -6.09
CA ALA A 75 -7.13 -25.86 -6.52
C ALA A 75 -6.73 -26.78 -5.36
N ARG A 76 -5.91 -26.32 -4.40
CA ARG A 76 -5.62 -27.09 -3.18
C ARG A 76 -6.87 -27.41 -2.39
N TRP A 77 -7.78 -26.45 -2.29
CA TRP A 77 -9.02 -26.68 -1.56
C TRP A 77 -9.96 -27.64 -2.30
N MET A 78 -10.07 -27.50 -3.63
CA MET A 78 -10.80 -28.45 -4.47
C MET A 78 -10.18 -29.84 -4.45
N ASN A 79 -8.85 -29.95 -4.42
CA ASN A 79 -8.12 -31.22 -4.39
C ASN A 79 -8.38 -32.02 -3.10
N VAL A 80 -8.62 -31.34 -1.97
CA VAL A 80 -9.05 -31.99 -0.71
C VAL A 80 -10.45 -32.59 -0.84
N ILE A 81 -11.33 -31.98 -1.63
CA ILE A 81 -12.69 -32.47 -1.88
C ILE A 81 -12.67 -33.60 -2.91
N ASP A 82 -11.90 -33.42 -3.98
CA ASP A 82 -11.74 -34.38 -5.07
C ASP A 82 -10.35 -34.27 -5.69
N ASN A 83 -9.57 -35.34 -5.58
CA ASN A 83 -8.17 -35.39 -5.98
C ASN A 83 -7.91 -35.27 -7.48
N ARG A 84 -8.96 -35.37 -8.33
CA ARG A 84 -8.87 -35.14 -9.78
C ARG A 84 -8.59 -33.68 -10.11
N ASN A 85 -8.86 -32.76 -9.19
CA ASN A 85 -8.46 -31.37 -9.30
C ASN A 85 -6.94 -31.24 -9.17
N GLN A 86 -6.28 -30.87 -10.25
CA GLN A 86 -4.84 -30.68 -10.29
C GLN A 86 -4.45 -29.37 -9.62
N ILE A 87 -3.36 -29.41 -8.85
CA ILE A 87 -2.72 -28.22 -8.30
C ILE A 87 -1.59 -27.82 -9.26
N PRO A 88 -1.68 -26.69 -9.97
CA PRO A 88 -0.63 -26.28 -10.90
C PRO A 88 0.73 -26.19 -10.19
N PRO A 89 1.84 -26.67 -10.78
CA PRO A 89 3.16 -26.60 -10.17
C PRO A 89 3.59 -25.16 -9.87
N ALA A 90 4.31 -24.95 -8.76
CA ALA A 90 4.73 -23.60 -8.33
C ALA A 90 5.69 -22.93 -9.33
N GLY A 91 6.53 -23.71 -10.02
CA GLY A 91 7.54 -23.23 -10.97
C GLY A 91 7.04 -22.95 -12.40
N LEU A 92 5.78 -23.28 -12.71
CA LEU A 92 5.23 -23.21 -14.08
C LEU A 92 5.31 -21.80 -14.68
N LEU A 93 5.13 -20.78 -13.85
CA LEU A 93 5.37 -19.38 -14.19
C LEU A 93 6.36 -18.79 -13.20
N SER A 94 7.64 -19.05 -13.45
CA SER A 94 8.73 -18.36 -12.77
C SER A 94 8.63 -16.86 -13.03
N ALA A 95 8.08 -16.15 -12.05
CA ALA A 95 8.14 -14.70 -12.00
C ALA A 95 8.88 -14.34 -10.72
N ARG A 96 10.19 -14.11 -10.83
CA ARG A 96 10.95 -13.49 -9.75
C ARG A 96 10.30 -12.13 -9.52
N ARG A 97 9.67 -11.96 -8.35
CA ARG A 97 8.97 -10.74 -8.00
C ARG A 97 10.00 -9.62 -7.86
N ARG A 98 10.30 -8.92 -8.96
CA ARG A 98 11.11 -7.70 -8.92
C ARG A 98 10.30 -6.69 -8.13
N ARG A 99 10.83 -6.29 -6.97
CA ARG A 99 10.26 -5.19 -6.21
C ARG A 99 10.63 -3.92 -6.96
N ASN A 100 9.64 -3.15 -7.39
CA ASN A 100 9.90 -1.85 -8.00
C ASN A 100 10.60 -0.97 -6.96
N ALA A 101 11.73 -0.38 -7.33
CA ALA A 101 12.45 0.55 -6.48
C ALA A 101 11.47 1.65 -6.00
N PRO A 102 11.41 1.93 -4.69
CA PRO A 102 10.62 3.05 -4.19
C PRO A 102 11.24 4.36 -4.67
N HIS A 103 10.40 5.36 -4.93
CA HIS A 103 10.88 6.73 -5.12
C HIS A 103 11.15 7.35 -3.75
N ILE A 104 12.35 7.88 -3.54
CA ILE A 104 12.67 8.63 -2.32
C ILE A 104 12.49 10.12 -2.64
N TYR A 105 11.39 10.68 -2.15
CA TYR A 105 11.09 12.09 -2.30
C TYR A 105 12.12 13.00 -1.65
N THR A 106 12.55 14.02 -2.37
CA THR A 106 13.31 15.14 -1.78
C THR A 106 12.37 16.15 -1.13
N GLU A 107 12.93 17.04 -0.29
CA GLU A 107 12.16 18.15 0.31
C GLU A 107 11.53 19.05 -0.77
N GLN A 108 12.28 19.36 -1.83
CA GLN A 108 11.79 20.17 -2.94
C GLN A 108 10.62 19.50 -3.66
N GLU A 109 10.68 18.19 -3.89
CA GLU A 109 9.58 17.44 -4.50
C GLU A 109 8.33 17.42 -3.62
N ILE A 110 8.52 17.30 -2.29
CA ILE A 110 7.42 17.39 -1.31
C ILE A 110 6.79 18.77 -1.34
N ASP A 111 7.60 19.83 -1.35
CA ASP A 111 7.14 21.22 -1.41
C ASP A 111 6.34 21.49 -2.68
N LEU A 112 6.83 21.03 -3.84
CA LEU A 112 6.10 21.13 -5.11
C LEU A 112 4.75 20.42 -5.05
N LEU A 113 4.68 19.22 -4.47
CA LEU A 113 3.44 18.46 -4.31
C LEU A 113 2.48 19.14 -3.33
N MET A 114 2.98 19.70 -2.22
CA MET A 114 2.19 20.44 -1.23
C MET A 114 1.62 21.74 -1.82
N ALA A 115 2.46 22.50 -2.52
CA ALA A 115 2.04 23.70 -3.25
C ALA A 115 0.99 23.37 -4.32
N ARG A 116 1.18 22.27 -5.07
CA ARG A 116 0.22 21.82 -6.07
C ARG A 116 -1.11 21.39 -5.44
N ALA A 117 -1.06 20.70 -4.30
CA ALA A 117 -2.25 20.30 -3.56
C ALA A 117 -3.05 21.51 -3.07
N ALA A 118 -2.37 22.53 -2.54
CA ALA A 118 -3.00 23.77 -2.07
C ALA A 118 -3.73 24.54 -3.18
N GLN A 119 -3.31 24.37 -4.44
CA GLN A 119 -3.92 25.01 -5.61
C GLN A 119 -5.06 24.19 -6.26
N LEU A 120 -5.43 23.03 -5.69
CA LEU A 120 -6.49 22.20 -6.26
C LEU A 120 -7.86 22.90 -6.17
N ARG A 121 -8.32 23.41 -7.31
CA ARG A 121 -9.65 24.01 -7.45
C ARG A 121 -10.74 23.00 -7.13
N SER A 122 -11.76 23.42 -6.39
CA SER A 122 -13.00 22.67 -6.12
C SER A 122 -14.10 23.67 -5.76
N ARG A 123 -15.37 23.30 -5.96
CA ARG A 123 -16.51 24.19 -5.71
C ARG A 123 -16.58 24.62 -4.26
N THR A 124 -16.18 23.74 -3.34
CA THR A 124 -16.21 24.00 -1.89
C THR A 124 -14.85 24.34 -1.30
N GLY A 125 -13.76 24.29 -2.05
CA GLY A 125 -12.39 24.41 -1.51
C GLY A 125 -11.88 23.17 -0.74
N MET A 126 -12.75 22.17 -0.49
CA MET A 126 -12.41 20.96 0.29
C MET A 126 -11.28 20.13 -0.31
N ARG A 127 -11.14 20.16 -1.65
CA ARG A 127 -10.13 19.35 -2.35
C ARG A 127 -8.72 19.76 -1.95
N ALA A 128 -8.40 21.05 -2.00
CA ALA A 128 -7.09 21.55 -1.63
C ALA A 128 -6.74 21.15 -0.18
N LEU A 129 -7.64 21.44 0.76
CA LEU A 129 -7.50 21.09 2.18
C LEU A 129 -7.22 19.59 2.35
N THR A 130 -8.04 18.73 1.75
CA THR A 130 -7.93 17.28 1.94
C THR A 130 -6.63 16.71 1.39
N TYR A 131 -6.20 17.15 0.21
CA TYR A 131 -4.98 16.61 -0.40
C TYR A 131 -3.70 17.17 0.23
N SER A 132 -3.69 18.45 0.64
CA SER A 132 -2.58 19.00 1.42
C SER A 132 -2.44 18.29 2.76
N THR A 133 -3.55 18.04 3.47
CA THR A 133 -3.53 17.28 4.73
C THR A 133 -3.13 15.83 4.52
N LEU A 134 -3.63 15.16 3.47
CA LEU A 134 -3.25 13.77 3.17
C LEU A 134 -1.74 13.65 2.90
N ILE A 135 -1.18 14.51 2.05
CA ILE A 135 0.25 14.47 1.72
C ILE A 135 1.09 14.80 2.97
N GLY A 136 0.79 15.91 3.64
CA GLY A 136 1.52 16.32 4.85
C GLY A 136 1.49 15.24 5.93
N LEU A 137 0.34 14.61 6.15
CA LEU A 137 0.21 13.50 7.09
C LEU A 137 1.09 12.31 6.70
N LEU A 138 1.08 11.88 5.43
CA LEU A 138 1.89 10.75 4.96
C LEU A 138 3.39 11.02 5.08
N VAL A 139 3.82 12.24 4.74
CA VAL A 139 5.22 12.69 4.87
C VAL A 139 5.64 12.70 6.34
N ALA A 140 4.84 13.27 7.23
CA ALA A 140 5.21 13.44 8.63
C ALA A 140 5.18 12.14 9.46
N THR A 141 4.45 11.12 9.03
CA THR A 141 4.16 9.93 9.86
C THR A 141 4.52 8.60 9.21
N GLY A 142 4.86 8.57 7.92
CA GLY A 142 5.11 7.32 7.20
C GLY A 142 3.93 6.33 7.24
N LEU A 143 2.71 6.79 7.50
CA LEU A 143 1.52 5.96 7.45
C LEU A 143 1.35 5.35 6.06
N ARG A 144 0.76 4.15 5.99
CA ARG A 144 0.30 3.66 4.68
C ARG A 144 -0.85 4.55 4.20
N PRO A 145 -0.97 4.82 2.89
CA PRO A 145 -2.09 5.61 2.37
C PRO A 145 -3.45 5.07 2.79
N GLY A 146 -3.62 3.73 2.81
CA GLY A 146 -4.84 3.09 3.28
C GLY A 146 -5.12 3.29 4.78
N GLU A 147 -4.11 3.47 5.62
CA GLU A 147 -4.29 3.77 7.05
C GLU A 147 -4.80 5.21 7.21
N ALA A 148 -4.13 6.18 6.59
CA ALA A 148 -4.54 7.58 6.62
C ALA A 148 -5.97 7.79 6.07
N LEU A 149 -6.32 7.13 4.97
CA LEU A 149 -7.65 7.22 4.36
C LEU A 149 -8.76 6.53 5.18
N ARG A 150 -8.40 5.65 6.12
CA ARG A 150 -9.34 4.91 6.98
C ARG A 150 -9.56 5.54 8.35
N LEU A 151 -8.71 6.47 8.77
CA LEU A 151 -8.93 7.24 10.00
C LEU A 151 -10.37 7.78 10.05
N ASP A 152 -11.05 7.49 11.14
CA ASP A 152 -12.25 8.18 11.56
C ASP A 152 -11.88 9.37 12.45
N ARG A 153 -12.83 10.28 12.66
CA ARG A 153 -12.65 11.43 13.57
C ARG A 153 -12.28 10.98 14.98
N SER A 154 -12.85 9.88 15.45
CA SER A 154 -12.55 9.28 16.75
C SER A 154 -11.14 8.68 16.86
N ASP A 155 -10.45 8.48 15.72
CA ASP A 155 -9.07 7.99 15.71
C ASP A 155 -8.02 9.09 15.85
N VAL A 156 -8.43 10.35 15.75
CA VAL A 156 -7.53 11.50 15.71
C VAL A 156 -7.69 12.30 16.99
N ASP A 157 -6.84 12.00 17.97
CA ASP A 157 -6.74 12.78 19.19
C ASP A 157 -5.87 14.01 18.94
N LEU A 158 -6.53 15.13 18.65
CA LEU A 158 -5.88 16.42 18.41
C LEU A 158 -5.39 17.09 19.70
N VAL A 159 -5.88 16.66 20.86
CA VAL A 159 -5.44 17.20 22.15
C VAL A 159 -4.07 16.65 22.50
N ASN A 160 -3.91 15.33 22.41
CA ASN A 160 -2.65 14.65 22.74
C ASN A 160 -1.73 14.47 21.53
N GLY A 161 -2.19 14.78 20.31
CA GLY A 161 -1.42 14.59 19.08
C GLY A 161 -1.18 13.11 18.77
N ILE A 162 -2.20 12.26 18.94
CA ILE A 162 -2.10 10.81 18.76
C ILE A 162 -3.10 10.32 17.71
N LEU A 163 -2.61 9.50 16.77
CA LEU A 163 -3.45 8.79 15.81
C LEU A 163 -3.61 7.33 16.22
N SER A 164 -4.86 6.88 16.30
CA SER A 164 -5.22 5.49 16.59
C SER A 164 -5.38 4.71 15.29
N ILE A 165 -4.35 3.96 14.89
CA ILE A 165 -4.40 3.17 13.66
C ILE A 165 -5.02 1.81 13.97
N ARG A 166 -6.31 1.65 13.65
CA ARG A 166 -7.03 0.39 13.80
C ARG A 166 -6.82 -0.53 12.60
N GLU A 167 -6.84 -1.83 12.84
CA GLU A 167 -6.97 -2.87 11.79
C GLU A 167 -6.02 -2.65 10.60
N SER A 168 -4.73 -2.45 10.90
CA SER A 168 -3.70 -2.46 9.87
C SER A 168 -3.64 -3.85 9.20
N LYS A 169 -2.89 -4.00 8.10
CA LYS A 169 -2.68 -5.33 7.49
C LYS A 169 -2.27 -6.30 8.62
N PHE A 170 -2.97 -7.42 8.77
CA PHE A 170 -2.81 -8.41 9.85
C PHE A 170 -3.45 -8.07 11.21
N GLY A 171 -4.39 -7.13 11.29
CA GLY A 171 -5.25 -6.93 12.47
C GLY A 171 -4.56 -6.26 13.66
N LYS A 172 -3.35 -5.71 13.48
CA LYS A 172 -2.64 -5.00 14.56
C LYS A 172 -3.08 -3.54 14.64
N SER A 173 -3.35 -3.08 15.85
CA SER A 173 -3.60 -1.67 16.16
C SER A 173 -2.35 -1.03 16.75
N ARG A 174 -2.14 0.28 16.51
CA ARG A 174 -1.03 1.03 17.10
C ARG A 174 -1.37 2.52 17.26
N PHE A 175 -0.71 3.16 18.21
CA PHE A 175 -0.73 4.61 18.35
C PHE A 175 0.45 5.23 17.61
N VAL A 176 0.17 6.30 16.87
CA VAL A 176 1.16 7.04 16.09
C VAL A 176 1.14 8.49 16.60
N PRO A 177 2.13 8.91 17.40
CA PRO A 177 2.26 10.30 17.78
C PRO A 177 2.60 11.16 16.55
N VAL A 178 2.07 12.38 16.52
CA VAL A 178 2.38 13.39 15.50
C VAL A 178 3.10 14.57 16.13
N ALA A 179 4.01 15.17 15.38
CA ALA A 179 4.68 16.39 15.81
C ALA A 179 3.67 17.55 15.92
N GLU A 180 4.01 18.56 16.73
CA GLU A 180 3.15 19.73 16.99
C GLU A 180 2.70 20.43 15.70
N SER A 181 3.60 20.63 14.74
CA SER A 181 3.28 21.23 13.44
C SER A 181 2.24 20.42 12.65
N SER A 182 2.31 19.09 12.73
CA SER A 182 1.33 18.19 12.11
C SER A 182 0.00 18.23 12.84
N ARG A 183 0.00 18.29 14.17
CA ARG A 183 -1.20 18.45 15.00
C ARG A 183 -1.96 19.72 14.64
N VAL A 184 -1.27 20.87 14.57
CA VAL A 184 -1.84 22.17 14.16
C VAL A 184 -2.43 22.10 12.74
N ALA A 185 -1.74 21.45 11.80
CA ALA A 185 -2.25 21.29 10.45
C ALA A 185 -3.52 20.41 10.40
N LEU A 186 -3.58 19.35 11.20
CA LEU A 186 -4.75 18.47 11.34
C LEU A 186 -5.93 19.19 12.02
N GLU A 187 -5.68 20.02 13.02
CA GLU A 187 -6.69 20.88 13.65
C GLU A 187 -7.27 21.88 12.65
N HIS A 188 -6.39 22.57 11.91
CA HIS A 188 -6.81 23.50 10.87
C HIS A 188 -7.71 22.81 9.84
N TYR A 189 -7.31 21.63 9.37
CA TYR A 189 -8.12 20.80 8.48
C TYR A 189 -9.47 20.43 9.10
N ALA A 190 -9.50 19.94 10.34
CA ALA A 190 -10.72 19.52 11.02
C ALA A 190 -11.73 20.68 11.13
N ARG A 191 -11.27 21.87 11.57
CA ARG A 191 -12.12 23.06 11.65
C ARG A 191 -12.68 23.46 10.28
N LYS A 192 -11.82 23.57 9.26
CA LYS A 192 -12.24 23.96 7.91
C LYS A 192 -13.17 22.92 7.28
N ARG A 193 -12.90 21.63 7.52
CA ARG A 193 -13.77 20.54 7.07
C ARG A 193 -15.17 20.71 7.63
N ASP A 194 -15.29 20.95 8.94
CA ASP A 194 -16.59 21.04 9.60
C ASP A 194 -17.34 22.33 9.22
N GLN A 195 -16.63 23.41 8.88
CA GLN A 195 -17.23 24.61 8.28
C GLN A 195 -17.78 24.37 6.86
N LEU A 196 -17.02 23.67 6.01
CA LEU A 196 -17.36 23.42 4.60
C LEU A 196 -18.32 22.23 4.40
N CYS A 197 -18.43 21.36 5.39
CA CYS A 197 -19.31 20.19 5.41
C CYS A 197 -20.10 20.18 6.74
N PRO A 198 -21.06 21.12 6.92
CA PRO A 198 -21.79 21.28 8.18
C PRO A 198 -22.66 20.06 8.50
N VAL A 199 -23.18 19.38 7.47
CA VAL A 199 -23.88 18.11 7.63
C VAL A 199 -22.87 16.97 7.61
N ARG A 200 -22.79 16.23 8.70
CA ARG A 200 -21.91 15.05 8.81
C ARG A 200 -22.49 13.89 8.02
N LEU A 201 -21.83 13.54 6.90
CA LEU A 201 -22.20 12.40 6.05
C LEU A 201 -21.34 11.15 6.27
N SER A 202 -20.29 11.26 7.08
CA SER A 202 -19.31 10.20 7.33
C SER A 202 -18.50 10.48 8.60
N GLU A 203 -18.15 9.42 9.32
CA GLU A 203 -17.20 9.49 10.46
C GLU A 203 -15.74 9.66 10.01
N ALA A 204 -15.44 9.55 8.71
CA ALA A 204 -14.10 9.66 8.19
C ALA A 204 -13.44 11.00 8.57
N PHE A 205 -12.18 10.94 8.97
CA PHE A 205 -11.40 12.14 9.21
C PHE A 205 -11.14 12.88 7.90
N LEU A 206 -10.53 12.21 6.91
CA LEU A 206 -10.30 12.74 5.56
C LEU A 206 -11.52 12.50 4.65
N VAL A 207 -12.14 13.59 4.20
CA VAL A 207 -13.33 13.56 3.36
C VAL A 207 -13.08 14.11 1.96
N SER A 208 -13.79 13.57 0.98
CA SER A 208 -13.86 14.12 -0.37
C SER A 208 -14.67 15.43 -0.40
N GLU A 209 -14.68 16.09 -1.55
CA GLU A 209 -15.54 17.28 -1.81
C GLU A 209 -17.03 17.02 -1.54
N ARG A 210 -17.47 15.75 -1.56
CA ARG A 210 -18.85 15.36 -1.25
C ARG A 210 -19.11 15.14 0.25
N GLY A 211 -18.16 15.45 1.13
CA GLY A 211 -18.26 15.23 2.58
C GLY A 211 -18.22 13.75 3.02
N LYS A 212 -18.02 12.82 2.08
CA LYS A 212 -17.88 11.37 2.35
C LYS A 212 -16.41 10.96 2.37
N ARG A 213 -16.07 9.87 3.06
CA ARG A 213 -14.72 9.27 3.10
C ARG A 213 -14.01 9.31 1.73
N LEU A 214 -12.77 9.80 1.73
CA LEU A 214 -11.95 9.81 0.53
C LEU A 214 -11.57 8.37 0.12
N LYS A 215 -11.96 7.97 -1.10
CA LYS A 215 -11.68 6.63 -1.63
C LYS A 215 -10.23 6.52 -2.10
N ALA A 216 -9.60 5.36 -1.87
CA ALA A 216 -8.21 5.11 -2.27
C ALA A 216 -7.96 5.28 -3.78
N GLY A 217 -8.88 4.80 -4.63
CA GLY A 217 -8.77 5.01 -6.07
C GLY A 217 -8.78 6.50 -6.45
N THR A 218 -9.68 7.28 -5.86
CA THR A 218 -9.76 8.73 -6.08
C THR A 218 -8.48 9.44 -5.60
N ALA A 219 -7.98 9.08 -4.41
CA ALA A 219 -6.75 9.64 -3.88
C ALA A 219 -5.55 9.35 -4.80
N ARG A 220 -5.42 8.10 -5.27
CA ARG A 220 -4.40 7.69 -6.24
C ARG A 220 -4.51 8.47 -7.55
N SER A 221 -5.70 8.54 -8.15
CA SER A 221 -5.88 9.24 -9.43
C SER A 221 -5.57 10.73 -9.32
N MET A 222 -5.92 11.37 -8.21
CA MET A 222 -5.55 12.78 -7.98
C MET A 222 -4.03 12.92 -7.78
N PHE A 223 -3.41 12.01 -7.02
CA PHE A 223 -1.96 12.02 -6.84
C PHE A 223 -1.22 11.90 -8.18
N VAL A 224 -1.62 10.97 -9.04
CA VAL A 224 -1.07 10.83 -10.40
C VAL A 224 -1.18 12.14 -11.19
N ARG A 225 -2.32 12.84 -11.11
CA ARG A 225 -2.51 14.14 -11.77
C ARG A 225 -1.58 15.21 -11.20
N MET A 226 -1.42 15.26 -9.87
CA MET A 226 -0.50 16.20 -9.23
C MET A 226 0.95 15.92 -9.61
N SER A 227 1.39 14.66 -9.52
CA SER A 227 2.76 14.25 -9.90
C SER A 227 3.09 14.60 -11.35
N ARG A 228 2.13 14.46 -12.27
CA ARG A 228 2.31 14.91 -13.67
C ARG A 228 2.47 16.43 -13.76
N ALA A 229 1.61 17.17 -13.06
CA ALA A 229 1.61 18.62 -13.08
C ALA A 229 2.90 19.23 -12.51
N VAL A 230 3.59 18.53 -11.61
CA VAL A 230 4.87 18.96 -11.02
C VAL A 230 6.09 18.31 -11.68
N GLY A 231 5.91 17.59 -12.80
CA GLY A 231 7.03 16.99 -13.56
C GLY A 231 7.59 15.68 -12.99
N LEU A 232 7.04 15.15 -11.89
CA LEU A 232 7.49 13.90 -11.27
C LEU A 232 7.03 12.63 -12.00
N ARG A 233 6.19 12.77 -13.03
CA ARG A 233 5.60 11.65 -13.76
C ARG A 233 5.34 12.06 -15.20
N SER A 234 5.85 11.28 -16.14
CA SER A 234 5.59 11.50 -17.56
C SER A 234 4.11 11.28 -17.89
N ALA A 235 3.59 12.07 -18.84
CA ALA A 235 2.34 11.75 -19.50
C ALA A 235 2.53 10.46 -20.33
N THR A 236 1.48 9.63 -20.41
CA THR A 236 1.48 8.49 -21.33
C THR A 236 0.36 8.69 -22.35
N GLU A 237 0.64 8.36 -23.61
CA GLU A 237 -0.27 8.51 -24.74
C GLU A 237 -1.46 7.55 -24.65
N ASP A 238 -1.28 6.41 -23.97
CA ASP A 238 -2.27 5.35 -23.83
C ASP A 238 -3.25 5.53 -22.66
N GLY A 239 -3.23 6.69 -21.99
CA GLY A 239 -4.11 7.00 -20.86
C GLY A 239 -3.84 6.20 -19.58
N ARG A 240 -2.76 5.39 -19.53
CA ARG A 240 -2.33 4.70 -18.30
C ARG A 240 -1.79 5.69 -17.27
N ASP A 241 -1.60 5.26 -16.02
CA ASP A 241 -0.97 6.10 -14.98
C ASP A 241 0.52 6.40 -15.32
N GLY A 242 1.17 5.56 -16.13
CA GLY A 242 2.60 5.64 -16.42
C GLY A 242 3.51 5.19 -15.27
N TYR A 243 4.82 5.33 -15.46
CA TYR A 243 5.81 5.12 -14.40
C TYR A 243 6.03 6.43 -13.63
N GLY A 244 6.21 6.33 -12.31
CA GLY A 244 6.46 7.48 -11.46
C GLY A 244 6.16 7.18 -9.99
N PRO A 245 6.33 8.17 -9.12
CA PRO A 245 6.24 8.00 -7.69
C PRO A 245 4.79 7.76 -7.25
N ARG A 246 4.60 7.16 -6.08
CA ARG A 246 3.30 6.70 -5.56
C ARG A 246 3.10 7.20 -4.14
N LEU A 247 1.85 7.36 -3.71
CA LEU A 247 1.51 7.74 -2.32
C LEU A 247 2.20 6.86 -1.25
N GLN A 248 2.39 5.57 -1.53
CA GLN A 248 3.06 4.65 -0.61
C GLN A 248 4.57 4.88 -0.51
N ASP A 249 5.17 5.59 -1.46
CA ASP A 249 6.59 5.87 -1.50
C ASP A 249 6.96 6.95 -0.45
N PHE A 250 6.02 7.79 0.01
CA PHE A 250 6.24 8.71 1.14
C PHE A 250 6.66 7.98 2.41
N ARG A 251 6.12 6.79 2.64
CA ARG A 251 6.54 5.95 3.76
C ARG A 251 7.96 5.44 3.60
N HIS A 252 8.39 5.17 2.37
CA HIS A 252 9.79 4.81 2.11
C HIS A 252 10.67 6.02 2.44
N SER A 253 10.37 7.21 1.92
CA SER A 253 11.08 8.45 2.28
C SER A 253 11.15 8.71 3.78
N PHE A 254 10.04 8.56 4.50
CA PHE A 254 10.00 8.75 5.96
C PHE A 254 10.96 7.78 6.67
N ALA A 255 10.87 6.49 6.33
CA ALA A 255 11.70 5.48 6.96
C ALA A 255 13.19 5.66 6.62
N THR A 256 13.51 5.96 5.36
CA THR A 256 14.89 6.17 4.92
C THR A 256 15.48 7.43 5.54
N GLY A 257 14.73 8.54 5.58
CA GLY A 257 15.15 9.77 6.24
C GLY A 257 15.46 9.57 7.71
N ARG A 258 14.61 8.84 8.45
CA ARG A 258 14.85 8.52 9.86
C ARG A 258 16.10 7.66 10.06
N LEU A 259 16.35 6.69 9.18
CA LEU A 259 17.58 5.88 9.24
C LEU A 259 18.82 6.74 8.98
N VAL A 260 18.79 7.63 7.98
CA VAL A 260 19.88 8.57 7.68
C VAL A 260 20.14 9.48 8.89
N GLU A 261 19.10 10.05 9.50
CA GLU A 261 19.20 10.86 10.71
C GLU A 261 19.90 10.10 11.85
N TRP A 262 19.53 8.85 12.09
CA TRP A 262 20.13 8.02 13.14
C TRP A 262 21.58 7.68 12.88
N TYR A 263 21.93 7.30 11.64
CA TYR A 263 23.32 7.04 11.26
C TYR A 263 24.18 8.29 11.43
N ARG A 264 23.68 9.46 10.99
CA ARG A 264 24.40 10.74 11.13
C ARG A 264 24.53 11.17 12.58
N ALA A 265 23.56 10.85 13.43
CA ALA A 265 23.61 11.09 14.86
C ALA A 265 24.46 10.07 15.64
N GLY A 266 25.00 9.03 14.99
CA GLY A 266 25.80 7.99 15.63
C GLY A 266 25.01 7.07 16.56
N LEU A 267 23.69 6.95 16.35
CA LEU A 267 22.85 6.05 17.14
C LEU A 267 23.03 4.59 16.70
N ASP A 268 22.87 3.66 17.64
CA ASP A 268 22.80 2.23 17.34
C ASP A 268 21.50 1.92 16.58
N VAL A 269 21.59 1.92 15.25
CA VAL A 269 20.45 1.67 14.36
C VAL A 269 19.84 0.30 14.61
N SER A 270 20.61 -0.71 15.03
CA SER A 270 20.09 -2.05 15.34
C SER A 270 19.15 -2.03 16.53
N ARG A 271 19.39 -1.17 17.53
CA ARG A 271 18.49 -0.94 18.68
C ARG A 271 17.28 -0.07 18.35
N GLU A 272 17.41 0.87 17.42
CA GLU A 272 16.33 1.78 17.05
C GLU A 272 15.36 1.16 16.02
N LEU A 273 15.84 0.24 15.18
CA LEU A 273 15.07 -0.38 14.11
C LEU A 273 13.76 -1.06 14.58
N PRO A 274 13.73 -1.79 15.72
CA PRO A 274 12.49 -2.36 16.25
C PRO A 274 11.44 -1.30 16.60
N LYS A 275 11.87 -0.13 17.10
CA LYS A 275 10.96 0.98 17.43
C LYS A 275 10.33 1.55 16.16
N LEU A 276 11.14 1.79 15.12
CA LEU A 276 10.62 2.20 13.81
C LEU A 276 9.69 1.14 13.20
N ALA A 277 10.04 -0.13 13.31
CA ALA A 277 9.21 -1.23 12.80
C ALA A 277 7.84 -1.27 13.49
N ALA A 278 7.81 -1.09 14.82
CA ALA A 278 6.57 -0.99 15.60
C ALA A 278 5.75 0.24 15.20
N TYR A 279 6.38 1.42 15.12
CA TYR A 279 5.76 2.68 14.69
C TYR A 279 5.16 2.58 13.29
N LEU A 280 5.85 1.90 12.38
CA LEU A 280 5.39 1.67 11.01
C LEU A 280 4.36 0.53 10.92
N GLY A 281 4.23 -0.35 11.91
CA GLY A 281 3.34 -1.51 11.87
C GLY A 281 3.86 -2.63 10.95
N HIS A 282 5.16 -2.90 11.02
CA HIS A 282 5.79 -4.04 10.35
C HIS A 282 5.53 -5.33 11.12
N VAL A 283 5.15 -6.39 10.40
CA VAL A 283 4.93 -7.72 11.01
C VAL A 283 6.22 -8.52 11.07
N ASN A 284 7.23 -8.12 10.28
CA ASN A 284 8.57 -8.70 10.29
C ASN A 284 9.59 -7.57 10.02
N ILE A 285 10.70 -7.56 10.77
CA ILE A 285 11.82 -6.62 10.65
C ILE A 285 12.49 -6.68 9.26
N GLY A 286 12.41 -7.80 8.54
CA GLY A 286 12.84 -7.92 7.15
C GLY A 286 12.15 -6.95 6.18
N LEU A 287 10.98 -6.40 6.56
CA LEU A 287 10.34 -5.31 5.80
C LEU A 287 11.01 -3.95 6.03
N THR A 288 11.77 -3.80 7.12
CA THR A 288 12.54 -2.62 7.46
C THR A 288 13.93 -2.66 6.81
N TYR A 289 14.55 -3.85 6.69
CA TYR A 289 15.79 -4.02 5.92
C TYR A 289 15.66 -3.60 4.45
N TRP A 290 14.46 -3.73 3.87
CA TRP A 290 14.18 -3.24 2.53
C TRP A 290 14.43 -1.74 2.34
N TYR A 291 14.34 -0.92 3.39
CA TYR A 291 14.66 0.51 3.29
C TYR A 291 16.17 0.74 3.08
N ILE A 292 17.00 -0.10 3.70
CA ILE A 292 18.46 -0.02 3.61
C ILE A 292 18.92 -0.46 2.21
N GLU A 293 18.43 -1.60 1.71
CA GLU A 293 18.79 -2.11 0.38
C GLU A 293 18.33 -1.22 -0.78
N ALA A 294 17.31 -0.39 -0.55
CA ALA A 294 16.71 0.43 -1.60
C ALA A 294 17.40 1.78 -1.83
N VAL A 295 18.34 2.20 -0.95
CA VAL A 295 18.95 3.54 -0.99
C VAL A 295 20.49 3.42 -0.91
N PRO A 296 21.23 3.80 -1.96
CA PRO A 296 22.70 3.71 -1.98
C PRO A 296 23.37 4.44 -0.80
N GLU A 297 22.91 5.64 -0.44
CA GLU A 297 23.42 6.39 0.71
C GLU A 297 23.31 5.60 2.03
N LEU A 298 22.21 4.86 2.22
CA LEU A 298 22.05 4.04 3.43
C LEU A 298 22.99 2.83 3.43
N LEU A 299 23.30 2.27 2.25
CA LEU A 299 24.30 1.21 2.14
C LEU A 299 25.69 1.72 2.49
N GLU A 300 26.06 2.92 2.03
CA GLU A 300 27.33 3.55 2.36
C GLU A 300 27.43 3.87 3.85
N LEU A 301 26.39 4.48 4.44
CA LEU A 301 26.34 4.78 5.88
C LEU A 301 26.39 3.51 6.74
N ALA A 302 25.68 2.45 6.34
CA ALA A 302 25.71 1.17 7.05
C ALA A 302 27.09 0.49 6.95
N ALA A 303 27.74 0.52 5.79
CA ALA A 303 29.08 -0.01 5.61
C ALA A 303 30.11 0.73 6.48
N ALA A 304 30.07 2.07 6.47
CA ALA A 304 30.96 2.90 7.28
C ALA A 304 30.74 2.72 8.80
N TYR A 305 29.52 2.36 9.23
CA TYR A 305 29.22 2.04 10.61
C TYR A 305 29.85 0.69 11.04
N LEU A 306 29.74 -0.34 10.21
CA LEU A 306 30.35 -1.66 10.46
C LEU A 306 31.89 -1.59 10.57
N ASP A 307 32.53 -0.74 9.77
CA ASP A 307 33.97 -0.51 9.83
C ASP A 307 34.43 0.16 11.15
N LYS A 308 33.53 0.83 11.88
CA LYS A 308 33.84 1.49 13.16
C LYS A 308 33.65 0.56 14.37
N ASP A 309 32.66 -0.32 14.32
CA ASP A 309 32.35 -1.28 15.39
C ASP A 309 33.17 -2.59 15.30
N CYS A 310 33.99 -2.76 14.25
CA CYS A 310 34.90 -3.90 14.09
C CYS A 310 36.38 -3.46 14.09
N PRO A 311 36.98 -3.15 15.26
CA PRO A 311 38.43 -2.95 15.34
C PRO A 311 39.12 -4.32 15.38
N GLY A 312 39.20 -5.00 14.25
CA GLY A 312 39.91 -6.28 14.17
C GLY A 312 39.70 -7.00 12.85
N GLU A 313 40.82 -7.37 12.23
CA GLU A 313 40.97 -8.20 11.03
C GLU A 313 40.87 -7.47 9.68
N ARG A 314 41.94 -6.74 9.36
CA ARG A 314 42.53 -6.85 8.02
C ARG A 314 43.80 -7.70 8.14
N PRO A 315 44.08 -8.62 7.19
CA PRO A 315 45.23 -9.50 7.22
C PRO A 315 46.56 -8.76 7.16
#